data_AF-A0A8D2AQR4-F1
#
_entry.id   AF-A0A8D2AQR4-F1
#
_cell.length_a   1.000
_cell.length_b   1.000
_cell.length_c   1.000
_cell.angle_alpha   90.00
_cell.angle_beta   90.00
_cell.angle_gamma   90.00
#
_symmetry.space_group_name_H-M   'P 1'
#
loop_
_entity.id
_entity.type
_entity.pdbx_description
1 polymer ?
#
loop_
_entity_poly.entity_id
_entity_poly.type
_entity_poly.pdbx_seq_one_letter_code
_entity_poly.pdbx_strand_id
1 'polypeptide(L)' 'FVKDVNEPTDNSFDKNVHDSEDVWMVEFYAPWCGHCKNLEPEWAAAATEEKEQTKGKVKPAAMDTVNQVLAS' A
#
# COMPACT_ATOMS: atom_id res chain seq x y z
N PHE A 1 8.61 -7.40 3.58
CA PHE A 1 9.43 -6.96 2.43
C PHE A 1 8.85 -7.53 1.14
N VAL A 2 7.69 -7.02 0.76
CA VAL A 2 7.04 -7.36 -0.51
C VAL A 2 7.61 -6.42 -1.57
N LYS A 3 8.20 -6.96 -2.63
CA LYS A 3 8.93 -6.13 -3.63
C LYS A 3 8.03 -5.24 -4.48
N ASP A 4 6.73 -5.54 -4.52
CA ASP A 4 5.77 -4.87 -5.40
C ASP A 4 4.77 -3.98 -4.65
N VAL A 5 4.85 -3.86 -3.33
CA VAL A 5 3.95 -3.02 -2.52
C VAL A 5 4.69 -1.74 -2.12
N ASN A 6 4.10 -0.58 -2.43
CA ASN A 6 4.61 0.72 -2.01
C ASN A 6 4.20 1.01 -0.56
N GLU A 7 4.99 1.79 0.18
CA GLU A 7 4.67 2.17 1.57
C GLU A 7 4.57 3.70 1.69
N PRO A 8 3.39 4.30 1.41
CA PRO A 8 3.16 5.72 1.60
C PRO A 8 3.11 6.08 3.09
N THR A 9 3.60 7.27 3.39
CA THR A 9 3.44 7.98 4.67
C THR A 9 2.56 9.21 4.47
N ASP A 10 2.00 9.80 5.52
CA ASP A 10 1.18 11.02 5.42
C ASP A 10 1.82 12.12 4.54
N ASN A 11 3.12 12.39 4.71
CA ASN A 11 3.83 13.41 3.93
C ASN A 11 4.03 13.07 2.44
N SER A 12 3.90 11.79 2.08
CA SER A 12 4.10 11.31 0.71
C SER A 12 2.80 10.83 0.05
N PHE A 13 1.76 10.58 0.83
CA PHE A 13 0.46 10.12 0.34
C PHE A 13 -0.18 11.16 -0.56
N ASP A 14 -0.27 12.42 -0.13
CA ASP A 14 -0.89 13.47 -0.94
C ASP A 14 -0.17 13.62 -2.29
N LYS A 15 1.16 13.63 -2.28
CA LYS A 15 1.96 13.84 -3.51
C LYS A 15 2.00 12.62 -4.43
N ASN A 16 2.10 11.41 -3.86
CA ASN A 16 2.36 10.21 -4.64
C ASN A 16 1.08 9.47 -4.98
N VAL A 17 0.02 9.62 -4.18
CA VAL A 17 -1.24 8.87 -4.30
C VAL A 17 -2.38 9.81 -4.71
N HIS A 18 -2.59 10.93 -3.99
CA HIS A 18 -3.73 11.81 -4.25
C HIS A 18 -3.57 12.66 -5.53
N ASP A 19 -2.39 13.26 -5.72
CA ASP A 19 -2.09 14.13 -6.86
C ASP A 19 -1.55 13.36 -8.09
N SER A 20 -1.58 12.03 -8.04
CA SER A 20 -1.05 11.16 -9.10
C SER A 20 -2.08 10.90 -10.20
N GLU A 21 -1.61 10.82 -11.44
CA GLU A 21 -2.42 10.35 -12.59
C GLU A 21 -2.55 8.82 -12.63
N ASP A 22 -1.82 8.10 -11.77
CA ASP A 22 -1.87 6.65 -11.66
C ASP A 22 -3.06 6.19 -10.80
N VAL A 23 -3.53 4.96 -11.03
CA VAL A 23 -4.54 4.34 -10.18
C VAL A 23 -3.83 3.64 -9.02
N TRP A 24 -4.20 3.98 -7.80
CA TRP A 24 -3.61 3.40 -6.59
C TRP A 24 -4.58 2.49 -5.87
N MET A 25 -4.08 1.36 -5.40
CA MET A 25 -4.82 0.44 -4.54
C MET A 25 -4.09 0.38 -3.19
N VAL A 26 -4.67 0.99 -2.16
CA VAL A 26 -3.99 1.20 -0.87
C VAL A 26 -4.65 0.35 0.22
N GLU A 27 -3.87 -0.52 0.85
CA GLU A 27 -4.24 -1.22 2.08
C GLU A 27 -3.92 -0.33 3.29
N PHE A 28 -4.95 0.16 3.96
CA PHE A 28 -4.81 0.87 5.22
C PHE A 28 -4.86 -0.15 6.37
N TYR A 29 -3.71 -0.41 7.00
CA TYR A 29 -3.55 -1.47 7.99
C TYR A 29 -3.02 -0.96 9.34
N ALA A 30 -3.02 -1.85 10.34
CA ALA A 30 -2.32 -1.64 11.61
C ALA A 30 -1.44 -2.87 11.93
N PRO A 31 -0.18 -2.69 12.36
CA PRO A 31 0.80 -3.76 12.53
C PRO A 31 0.52 -4.66 13.74
N TRP A 32 -0.45 -4.31 14.58
CA TRP A 32 -0.94 -5.15 15.67
C TRP A 32 -2.27 -5.84 15.34
N CYS A 33 -2.91 -5.50 14.23
CA CYS A 33 -4.19 -6.11 13.84
C CYS A 33 -3.96 -7.51 13.26
N GLY A 34 -4.46 -8.54 13.95
CA GLY A 34 -4.33 -9.93 13.52
C GLY A 34 -5.00 -10.21 12.16
N HIS A 35 -6.10 -9.53 11.84
CA HIS A 35 -6.75 -9.67 10.54
C HIS A 35 -5.90 -9.11 9.40
N CYS A 36 -5.23 -7.98 9.61
CA CYS A 36 -4.32 -7.38 8.61
C CYS A 36 -3.11 -8.28 8.36
N LYS A 37 -2.53 -8.86 9.41
CA LYS A 37 -1.41 -9.81 9.26
C LYS A 37 -1.77 -11.04 8.43
N ASN A 38 -3.01 -11.50 8.54
CA ASN A 38 -3.49 -12.60 7.71
C ASN A 38 -3.76 -12.17 6.26
N LEU A 39 -4.01 -10.89 6.01
CA LEU A 39 -4.23 -10.32 4.69
C LEU A 39 -2.91 -10.02 3.95
N GLU A 40 -1.85 -9.65 4.68
CA GLU A 40 -0.52 -9.33 4.14
C GLU A 40 -0.03 -10.30 3.03
N PRO A 41 -0.07 -11.65 3.19
CA PRO A 41 0.40 -12.56 2.14
C PRO A 41 -0.48 -12.54 0.89
N GLU A 42 -1.79 -12.40 1.04
CA GLU A 42 -2.72 -12.35 -0.10
C GLU A 42 -2.64 -11.00 -0.81
N TRP A 43 -2.45 -9.91 -0.05
CA TRP A 43 -2.20 -8.57 -0.60
C TRP A 43 -0.91 -8.54 -1.43
N ALA A 44 0.15 -9.19 -0.93
CA ALA A 44 1.41 -9.31 -1.64
C ALA A 44 1.25 -10.09 -2.96
N ALA A 45 0.50 -11.19 -2.94
CA ALA A 45 0.21 -11.97 -4.14
C ALA A 45 -0.59 -11.16 -5.16
N ALA A 46 -1.66 -10.49 -4.71
CA ALA A 46 -2.49 -9.63 -5.54
C ALA A 46 -1.68 -8.48 -6.17
N ALA A 47 -0.76 -7.87 -5.42
CA ALA A 47 0.12 -6.82 -5.92
C ALA A 47 1.00 -7.29 -7.10
N THR A 48 1.58 -8.48 -6.99
CA THR A 48 2.40 -9.06 -8.08
C THR A 48 1.52 -9.43 -9.29
N GLU A 49 0.35 -10.02 -9.08
CA GLU A 49 -0.57 -10.37 -10.18
C GLU A 49 -1.14 -9.14 -10.89
N GLU A 50 -1.53 -8.12 -10.13
CA GLU A 50 -2.08 -6.86 -10.64
C GLU A 50 -1.05 -6.14 -11.52
N LYS A 51 0.22 -6.13 -11.12
CA LYS A 51 1.30 -5.53 -11.89
C LYS A 51 1.41 -6.15 -13.29
N GLU A 52 1.30 -7.48 -13.38
CA GLU A 52 1.33 -8.22 -14.65
C GLU A 52 0.06 -7.95 -15.48
N GLN A 53 -1.11 -8.04 -14.86
CA GLN A 53 -2.41 -7.89 -15.55
C GLN A 53 -2.64 -6.47 -16.07
N THR A 54 -2.27 -5.46 -15.28
CA THR A 54 -2.50 -4.06 -15.60
C THR A 54 -1.33 -3.43 -16.34
N LYS A 55 -0.23 -4.16 -16.54
CA LYS A 55 1.05 -3.65 -17.05
C LYS A 55 1.57 -2.48 -16.21
N GLY A 56 1.39 -2.56 -14.89
CA GLY A 56 1.82 -1.54 -13.93
C GLY A 56 0.99 -0.24 -13.93
N LYS A 57 -0.22 -0.26 -14.49
CA LYS A 57 -1.15 0.89 -14.44
C LYS A 57 -1.80 1.08 -13.08
N VAL A 58 -1.96 -0.01 -12.33
CA VAL A 58 -2.42 0.04 -10.94
C VAL A 58 -1.23 -0.18 -10.03
N LYS A 59 -1.10 0.67 -9.01
CA LYS A 59 0.00 0.69 -8.07
C LYS A 59 -0.50 0.25 -6.69
N PRO A 60 -0.15 -0.96 -6.23
CA PRO A 60 -0.51 -1.42 -4.91
C PRO A 60 0.37 -0.74 -3.85
N ALA A 61 -0.23 -0.42 -2.72
CA ALA A 61 0.40 0.24 -1.59
C ALA A 61 -0.16 -0.29 -0.26
N ALA A 62 0.61 -0.17 0.81
CA ALA A 62 0.19 -0.48 2.17
C ALA A 62 0.63 0.64 3.11
N MET A 63 -0.28 1.12 3.95
CA MET A 63 -0.07 2.27 4.84
C MET A 63 -0.45 1.91 6.27
N ASP A 64 0.51 2.05 7.19
CA ASP A 64 0.30 1.82 8.62
C ASP A 64 -0.42 3.00 9.27
N THR A 65 -1.73 2.90 9.42
CA THR A 65 -2.59 3.98 9.96
C THR A 65 -2.36 4.33 11.43
N VAL A 66 -1.68 3.49 12.21
CA VAL A 66 -1.51 3.73 13.67
C VAL A 66 -0.18 4.37 14.01
N ASN A 67 0.84 4.22 13.16
CA ASN A 67 2.16 4.82 13.37
C ASN A 67 2.42 6.06 12.50
N GLN A 68 1.41 6.62 11.83
CA GLN A 68 1.55 7.85 11.03
C GLN A 68 1.87 9.11 11.87
N VAL A 69 1.49 9.14 13.15
CA VAL A 69 1.58 10.34 14.01
C VAL A 69 2.97 10.55 14.63
N LEU A 70 3.90 9.60 14.49
CA LEU A 70 5.26 9.74 15.06
C LEU A 70 6.22 10.58 14.21
N ALA A 71 5.74 11.14 13.10
CA ALA A 71 6.41 12.21 12.35
C ALA A 71 5.73 13.57 12.59
N SER A 72 5.36 13.87 13.85
CA SER A 72 5.01 15.23 14.28
C SER A 72 6.26 16.04 14.60
#